data_AF-A0A2S6UTI6-F1
#
_entry.id   AF-A0A2S6UTI6-F1
#
_cell.length_a   1.000
_cell.length_b   1.000
_cell.length_c   1.000
_cell.angle_alpha   90.00
_cell.angle_beta   90.00
_cell.angle_gamma   90.00
#
_symmetry.space_group_name_H-M   'P 1'
#
loop_
_entity.id
_entity.type
_entity.pdbx_description
1 polymer ?
#
loop_
_entity_poly.entity_id
_entity_poly.type
_entity_poly.pdbx_seq_one_letter_code
_entity_poly.pdbx_strand_id
1 'polypeptide(L)'
;FRAAIEFAIHQAFKNFSNLQARHENPVDVINNWLDNHVQLYAPIYKFVKVSLDYSGSETKIPIIDQQIRQFYDEEKRILSKCIGRGIQQGQFVACDPDALALFISTYLDGVMVRGVILNDFDLNQAVWALRQQIWAKLFGGNQVGEKSGLMTANI
;
A
#
# COMPACT_ATOMS: atom_id res chain seq x y z
N PHE A 1 -2.78 -7.44 25.48
CA PHE A 1 -3.00 -6.32 24.55
C PHE A 1 -1.70 -5.88 23.90
N ARG A 2 -0.74 -5.28 24.62
CA ARG A 2 0.58 -4.84 24.10
C ARG A 2 1.30 -5.88 23.20
N ALA A 3 1.52 -7.10 23.69
CA ALA A 3 2.22 -8.14 22.93
C ALA A 3 1.50 -8.52 21.61
N ALA A 4 0.17 -8.38 21.55
CA ALA A 4 -0.59 -8.62 20.33
C ALA A 4 -0.39 -7.47 19.32
N ILE A 5 -0.26 -6.23 19.79
CA ILE A 5 0.07 -5.07 18.95
C ILE A 5 1.49 -5.22 18.40
N GLU A 6 2.46 -5.50 19.28
CA GLU A 6 3.86 -5.72 18.88
C GLU A 6 3.98 -6.86 17.87
N PHE A 7 3.27 -7.97 18.08
CA PHE A 7 3.22 -9.08 17.13
C PHE A 7 2.59 -8.69 15.77
N ALA A 8 1.45 -8.00 15.78
CA ALA A 8 0.78 -7.56 14.56
C ALA A 8 1.67 -6.59 13.76
N ILE A 9 2.32 -5.65 14.44
CA ILE A 9 3.28 -4.71 13.88
C ILE A 9 4.47 -5.45 13.27
N HIS A 10 5.09 -6.37 14.03
CA HIS A 10 6.24 -7.15 13.54
C HIS A 10 5.90 -7.98 12.30
N GLN A 11 4.72 -8.60 12.27
CA GLN A 11 4.27 -9.37 11.11
C GLN A 11 4.05 -8.48 9.89
N ALA A 12 3.47 -7.29 10.07
CA ALA A 12 3.31 -6.32 8.99
C ALA A 12 4.69 -5.85 8.47
N PHE A 13 5.61 -5.44 9.35
CA PHE A 13 6.97 -5.04 8.97
C PHE A 13 7.76 -6.11 8.23
N LYS A 14 7.74 -7.36 8.72
CA LYS A 14 8.44 -8.48 8.08
C LYS A 14 8.01 -8.66 6.63
N ASN A 15 6.72 -8.47 6.35
CA ASN A 15 6.18 -8.56 5.00
C ASN A 15 6.65 -7.42 4.11
N PHE A 16 6.74 -6.19 4.65
CA PHE A 16 7.24 -5.03 3.91
C PHE A 16 8.74 -5.07 3.62
N SER A 17 9.57 -5.54 4.56
CA SER A 17 11.01 -5.65 4.34
C SER A 17 11.36 -6.63 3.20
N ASN A 18 10.56 -7.69 3.02
CA ASN A 18 10.77 -8.65 1.93
C ASN A 18 10.48 -8.07 0.53
N LEU A 19 9.65 -7.02 0.43
CA LEU A 19 9.34 -6.34 -0.83
C LEU A 19 10.51 -5.51 -1.36
N GLN A 20 11.22 -4.80 -0.48
CA GLN A 20 12.35 -3.95 -0.88
C GLN A 20 13.50 -4.73 -1.51
N ALA A 21 13.70 -5.99 -1.11
CA ALA A 21 14.89 -6.76 -1.49
C ALA A 21 14.89 -7.27 -2.93
N ARG A 22 13.80 -7.12 -3.70
CA ARG A 22 13.57 -7.91 -4.93
C ARG A 22 13.40 -7.14 -6.22
N HIS A 23 13.29 -5.82 -6.23
CA HIS A 23 12.85 -5.11 -7.44
C HIS A 23 13.62 -3.83 -7.74
N GLU A 24 14.14 -3.74 -8.97
CA GLU A 24 14.76 -2.52 -9.50
C GLU A 24 13.77 -1.64 -10.28
N ASN A 25 12.61 -2.14 -10.70
CA ASN A 25 11.66 -1.35 -11.47
C ASN A 25 10.59 -0.69 -10.57
N PRO A 26 10.46 0.65 -10.55
CA PRO A 26 9.42 1.36 -9.82
C PRO A 26 7.97 0.88 -10.09
N VAL A 27 7.67 0.47 -11.32
CA VAL A 27 6.34 -0.07 -11.67
C VAL A 27 6.07 -1.37 -10.91
N ASP A 28 7.05 -2.28 -10.89
CA ASP A 28 6.92 -3.57 -10.22
C ASP A 28 6.80 -3.40 -8.71
N VAL A 29 7.54 -2.45 -8.13
CA VAL A 29 7.46 -2.14 -6.70
C VAL A 29 6.04 -1.70 -6.31
N ILE A 30 5.41 -0.79 -7.05
CA ILE A 30 4.04 -0.31 -6.76
C ILE A 30 3.01 -1.43 -6.99
N ASN A 31 3.15 -2.22 -8.06
CA ASN A 31 2.25 -3.35 -8.30
C ASN A 31 2.33 -4.38 -7.16
N ASN A 32 3.54 -4.79 -6.80
CA ASN A 32 3.77 -5.76 -5.72
C ASN A 32 3.33 -5.20 -4.37
N TRP A 33 3.45 -3.89 -4.14
CA TRP A 33 2.91 -3.23 -2.96
C TRP A 33 1.39 -3.41 -2.85
N LEU A 34 0.67 -3.13 -3.93
CA LEU A 34 -0.79 -3.24 -3.99
C LEU A 34 -1.25 -4.70 -3.89
N ASP A 35 -0.58 -5.62 -4.60
CA ASP A 35 -0.89 -7.06 -4.53
C ASP A 35 -0.65 -7.61 -3.13
N ASN A 36 0.39 -7.16 -2.43
CA ASN A 36 0.63 -7.56 -1.05
C ASN A 36 -0.49 -7.11 -0.11
N HIS A 37 -1.12 -5.95 -0.34
CA HIS A 37 -2.27 -5.53 0.47
C HIS A 37 -3.47 -6.47 0.30
N VAL A 38 -3.63 -7.09 -0.87
CA VAL A 38 -4.63 -8.13 -1.11
C VAL A 38 -4.20 -9.46 -0.46
N GLN A 39 -2.99 -9.94 -0.79
CA GLN A 39 -2.51 -11.25 -0.35
C GLN A 39 -2.32 -11.34 1.16
N LEU A 40 -1.90 -10.24 1.78
CA LEU A 40 -1.64 -10.12 3.20
C LEU A 40 -2.76 -9.35 3.92
N TYR A 41 -3.96 -9.39 3.36
CA TYR A 41 -5.14 -8.76 3.95
C TYR A 41 -5.27 -9.08 5.44
N ALA A 42 -5.30 -10.36 5.82
CA ALA A 42 -5.55 -10.77 7.19
C ALA A 42 -4.55 -10.19 8.24
N PRO A 43 -3.21 -10.25 8.05
CA PRO A 43 -2.29 -9.63 8.99
C PRO A 43 -2.33 -8.09 8.96
N ILE A 44 -2.48 -7.46 7.79
CA ILE A 44 -2.55 -5.98 7.67
C ILE A 44 -3.82 -5.45 8.33
N TYR A 45 -4.97 -6.08 8.07
CA TYR A 45 -6.23 -5.79 8.73
C TYR A 45 -6.10 -5.87 10.26
N LYS A 46 -5.49 -6.94 10.78
CA LYS A 46 -5.32 -7.09 12.24
C LYS A 46 -4.51 -5.94 12.82
N PHE A 47 -3.47 -5.49 12.12
CA PHE A 47 -2.71 -4.30 12.52
C PHE A 47 -3.57 -3.04 12.52
N VAL A 48 -4.32 -2.77 11.44
CA VAL A 48 -5.21 -1.59 11.33
C VAL A 48 -6.26 -1.61 12.44
N LYS A 49 -6.93 -2.74 12.66
CA LYS A 49 -7.93 -2.92 13.72
C LYS A 49 -7.35 -2.64 15.10
N VAL A 50 -6.23 -3.28 15.43
CA VAL A 50 -5.58 -3.09 16.72
C VAL A 50 -5.13 -1.65 16.92
N SER A 51 -4.67 -0.99 15.86
CA SER A 51 -4.31 0.43 15.89
C SER A 51 -5.53 1.33 16.13
N LEU A 52 -6.68 1.00 15.54
CA LEU A 52 -7.96 1.69 15.80
C LEU A 52 -8.43 1.49 17.24
N ASP A 53 -8.44 0.25 17.72
CA ASP A 53 -8.84 -0.10 19.10
C ASP A 53 -7.94 0.62 20.12
N TYR A 54 -6.63 0.67 19.88
CA TYR A 54 -5.66 1.40 20.70
C TYR A 54 -5.81 2.93 20.59
N SER A 55 -6.12 3.45 19.40
CA SER A 55 -6.43 4.87 19.21
C SER A 55 -7.65 5.30 20.05
N GLY A 56 -8.66 4.43 20.15
CA GLY A 56 -9.85 4.64 20.98
C GLY A 56 -9.66 4.34 22.48
N SER A 57 -8.55 3.72 22.91
CA SER A 57 -8.37 3.35 24.31
C SER A 57 -7.95 4.54 25.18
N GLU A 58 -8.46 4.58 26.41
CA GLU A 58 -8.08 5.57 27.45
C GLU A 58 -6.62 5.44 27.88
N THR A 59 -6.05 4.25 27.76
CA THR A 59 -4.63 4.00 28.05
C THR A 59 -3.78 4.31 26.82
N LYS A 60 -2.81 5.21 26.97
CA LYS A 60 -1.77 5.48 25.97
C LYS A 60 -0.43 4.95 26.44
N ILE A 61 0.24 4.20 25.57
CA ILE A 61 1.53 3.59 25.84
C ILE A 61 2.51 4.14 24.80
N PRO A 62 3.43 5.05 25.17
CA PRO A 62 4.27 5.77 24.20
C PRO A 62 5.06 4.89 23.23
N ILE A 63 5.52 3.71 23.67
CA ILE A 63 6.23 2.77 22.79
C ILE A 63 5.33 2.24 21.68
N ILE A 64 4.03 2.03 21.96
CA ILE A 64 3.07 1.58 20.95
C ILE A 64 2.77 2.72 19.96
N ASP A 65 2.61 3.95 20.45
CA ASP A 65 2.46 5.13 19.58
C ASP A 65 3.64 5.24 18.62
N GLN A 66 4.85 5.08 19.13
CA GLN A 66 6.08 5.11 18.35
C GLN A 66 6.12 4.00 17.29
N GLN A 67 5.75 2.77 17.65
CA GLN A 67 5.76 1.64 16.73
C GLN A 67 4.74 1.79 15.60
N ILE A 68 3.53 2.29 15.91
CA ILE A 68 2.50 2.59 14.89
C ILE A 68 3.00 3.69 13.95
N ARG A 69 3.58 4.77 14.48
CA ARG A 69 4.16 5.85 13.66
C ARG A 69 5.27 5.35 12.75
N GLN A 70 6.20 4.56 13.31
CA GLN A 70 7.30 3.97 12.54
C GLN A 70 6.81 3.13 11.37
N PHE A 71 5.69 2.42 11.53
CA PHE A 71 5.09 1.65 10.44
C PHE A 71 4.67 2.55 9.27
N TYR A 72 3.89 3.59 9.54
CA TYR A 72 3.44 4.52 8.51
C TYR A 72 4.59 5.36 7.91
N ASP A 73 5.57 5.74 8.73
CA ASP A 73 6.77 6.43 8.26
C ASP A 73 7.55 5.57 7.26
N GLU A 74 7.70 4.27 7.54
CA GLU A 74 8.41 3.34 6.67
C GLU A 74 7.62 3.04 5.38
N GLU A 75 6.30 2.86 5.46
CA GLU A 75 5.43 2.72 4.29
C GLU A 75 5.56 3.95 3.37
N LYS A 76 5.37 5.14 3.94
CA LYS A 76 5.48 6.39 3.19
C LYS A 76 6.86 6.50 2.55
N ARG A 77 7.93 6.25 3.32
CA ARG A 77 9.31 6.32 2.81
C ARG A 77 9.55 5.38 1.63
N ILE A 78 9.00 4.16 1.66
CA ILE A 78 9.15 3.18 0.57
C ILE A 78 8.48 3.70 -0.70
N LEU A 79 7.19 4.05 -0.60
CA LEU A 79 6.42 4.51 -1.74
C LEU A 79 6.98 5.81 -2.31
N SER A 80 7.30 6.80 -1.46
CA SER A 80 7.87 8.07 -1.89
C SER A 80 9.20 7.89 -2.62
N LYS A 81 10.11 7.05 -2.10
CA LYS A 81 11.39 6.75 -2.78
C LYS A 81 11.17 6.06 -4.12
N CYS A 82 10.24 5.12 -4.18
CA CYS A 82 9.90 4.42 -5.41
C CYS A 82 9.36 5.38 -6.49
N ILE A 83 8.39 6.21 -6.12
CA ILE A 83 7.79 7.21 -7.02
C ILE A 83 8.85 8.23 -7.45
N GLY A 84 9.62 8.78 -6.52
CA GLY A 84 10.70 9.73 -6.81
C GLY A 84 11.75 9.16 -7.76
N ARG A 85 12.13 7.88 -7.60
CA ARG A 85 13.03 7.18 -8.52
C ARG A 85 12.43 7.05 -9.91
N GLY A 86 11.15 6.65 -10.02
CA GLY A 86 10.49 6.56 -11.33
C GLY A 86 10.40 7.90 -12.06
N ILE A 87 10.22 9.01 -11.33
CA ILE A 87 10.29 10.37 -11.89
C ILE A 87 11.71 10.68 -12.38
N GLN A 88 12.74 10.42 -11.56
CA GLN A 88 14.14 10.65 -11.93
C GLN A 88 14.58 9.83 -13.15
N GLN A 89 14.02 8.63 -13.32
CA GLN A 89 14.27 7.75 -14.46
C GLN A 89 13.44 8.11 -15.70
N GLY A 90 12.58 9.14 -15.63
CA GLY A 90 11.69 9.53 -16.73
C GLY A 90 10.55 8.54 -17.00
N GLN A 91 10.32 7.59 -16.10
CA GLN A 91 9.23 6.60 -16.21
C GLN A 91 7.89 7.18 -15.78
N PHE A 92 7.89 8.05 -14.77
CA PHE A 92 6.69 8.71 -14.24
C PHE A 92 6.71 10.21 -14.53
N VAL A 93 5.52 10.79 -14.73
CA VAL A 93 5.37 12.24 -14.80
C VAL A 93 5.66 12.89 -13.44
N ALA A 94 6.08 14.15 -13.46
CA ALA A 94 6.36 14.90 -12.24
C ALA A 94 5.11 15.03 -11.36
N CYS A 95 5.24 14.63 -10.10
CA CYS A 95 4.25 14.82 -9.05
C CYS A 95 4.95 14.94 -7.69
N ASP A 96 4.19 15.22 -6.63
CA ASP A 96 4.68 15.13 -5.26
C ASP A 96 4.65 13.65 -4.80
N PRO A 97 5.82 13.01 -4.60
CA PRO A 97 5.88 11.60 -4.19
C PRO A 97 5.29 11.36 -2.80
N ASP A 98 5.48 12.31 -1.88
CA ASP A 98 5.03 12.18 -0.49
C ASP A 98 3.51 12.31 -0.38
N ALA A 99 2.92 13.25 -1.13
CA ALA A 99 1.48 13.39 -1.20
C ALA A 99 0.81 12.16 -1.82
N LEU A 100 1.41 11.60 -2.88
CA LEU A 100 0.88 10.38 -3.50
C LEU A 100 1.03 9.15 -2.59
N ALA A 101 2.17 8.98 -1.92
CA ALA A 101 2.37 7.91 -0.96
C ALA A 101 1.34 7.97 0.19
N LEU A 102 1.12 9.17 0.74
CA LEU A 102 0.11 9.38 1.79
C LEU A 102 -1.30 9.04 1.30
N PHE A 103 -1.66 9.46 0.08
CA PHE A 103 -2.95 9.13 -0.53
C PHE A 103 -3.15 7.61 -0.66
N ILE A 104 -2.13 6.89 -1.16
CA ILE A 104 -2.17 5.44 -1.34
C ILE A 104 -2.38 4.73 0.00
N SER A 105 -1.54 5.03 1.00
CA SER A 105 -1.61 4.44 2.33
C SER A 105 -2.98 4.69 2.98
N THR A 106 -3.46 5.94 2.97
CA THR A 106 -4.77 6.31 3.54
C THR A 106 -5.93 5.58 2.85
N TYR A 107 -5.88 5.45 1.52
CA TYR A 107 -6.92 4.72 0.78
C TYR A 107 -6.93 3.24 1.17
N LEU A 108 -5.75 2.62 1.28
CA LEU A 108 -5.63 1.22 1.66
C LEU A 108 -6.16 0.97 3.07
N ASP A 109 -5.88 1.83 4.04
CA ASP A 109 -6.51 1.76 5.37
C ASP A 109 -8.04 1.79 5.30
N GLY A 110 -8.59 2.69 4.49
CA GLY A 110 -10.03 2.80 4.25
C GLY A 110 -10.62 1.52 3.64
N VAL A 111 -9.92 0.90 2.68
CA VAL A 111 -10.28 -0.40 2.09
C VAL A 111 -10.27 -1.50 3.15
N MET A 112 -9.25 -1.54 4.01
CA MET A 112 -9.14 -2.54 5.08
C MET A 112 -10.30 -2.40 6.07
N VAL A 113 -10.61 -1.19 6.50
CA VAL A 113 -11.72 -0.90 7.42
C VAL A 113 -13.06 -1.24 6.79
N ARG A 114 -13.29 -0.81 5.55
CA ARG A 114 -14.56 -1.04 4.86
C ARG A 114 -14.83 -2.53 4.61
N GLY A 115 -13.80 -3.31 4.29
CA GLY A 115 -13.91 -4.77 4.13
C GLY A 115 -14.31 -5.53 5.40
N VAL A 116 -14.21 -4.89 6.56
CA VAL A 116 -14.64 -5.47 7.85
C VAL A 116 -16.07 -5.06 8.17
N ILE A 117 -16.45 -3.84 7.79
CA ILE A 117 -17.78 -3.30 8.05
C ILE A 117 -18.82 -3.97 7.14
N LEU A 118 -18.46 -4.25 5.88
CA LEU A 118 -19.35 -4.75 4.85
C LEU A 118 -18.90 -6.14 4.39
N ASN A 119 -19.72 -7.17 4.67
CA ASN A 119 -19.42 -8.57 4.36
C ASN A 119 -19.34 -8.88 2.85
N ASP A 120 -19.93 -8.02 2.01
CA ASP A 120 -19.98 -8.13 0.55
C ASP A 120 -19.00 -7.17 -0.15
N PHE A 121 -18.12 -6.50 0.61
CA PHE A 121 -17.17 -5.58 0.02
C PHE A 121 -16.07 -6.30 -0.76
N ASP A 122 -15.95 -5.97 -2.04
CA ASP A 122 -14.91 -6.49 -2.91
C ASP A 122 -13.60 -5.69 -2.76
N LEU A 123 -12.72 -6.19 -1.90
CA LEU A 123 -11.39 -5.62 -1.69
C LEU A 123 -10.51 -5.68 -2.95
N ASN A 124 -10.61 -6.73 -3.75
CA ASN A 124 -9.82 -6.87 -4.98
C ASN A 124 -10.18 -5.77 -5.96
N GLN A 125 -11.49 -5.54 -6.15
CA GLN A 125 -11.98 -4.49 -7.02
C GLN A 125 -11.58 -3.09 -6.52
N ALA A 126 -11.60 -2.85 -5.21
CA ALA A 126 -11.17 -1.57 -4.63
C ALA A 126 -9.67 -1.30 -4.83
N VAL A 127 -8.81 -2.30 -4.58
CA VAL A 127 -7.36 -2.18 -4.80
C VAL A 127 -7.04 -2.05 -6.29
N TRP A 128 -7.76 -2.77 -7.16
CA TRP A 128 -7.65 -2.62 -8.60
C TRP A 128 -8.03 -1.21 -9.05
N ALA A 129 -9.11 -0.63 -8.53
CA ALA A 129 -9.53 0.73 -8.85
C ALA A 129 -8.47 1.75 -8.41
N LEU A 130 -7.92 1.59 -7.20
CA LEU A 130 -6.79 2.41 -6.73
C LEU A 130 -5.59 2.32 -7.68
N ARG A 131 -5.23 1.12 -8.13
CA ARG A 131 -4.15 0.89 -9.11
C ARG A 131 -4.36 1.72 -10.37
N GLN A 132 -5.56 1.71 -10.94
CA GLN A 132 -5.87 2.49 -12.15
C GLN A 132 -5.70 3.99 -11.91
N GLN A 133 -6.11 4.50 -10.74
CA GLN A 133 -5.95 5.91 -10.39
C GLN A 133 -4.49 6.32 -10.21
N ILE A 134 -3.68 5.46 -9.58
CA ILE A 134 -2.24 5.67 -9.45
C ILE A 134 -1.59 5.76 -10.84
N TRP A 135 -1.92 4.84 -11.75
CA TRP A 135 -1.37 4.83 -13.10
C TRP A 135 -1.83 5.99 -13.95
N ALA A 136 -3.11 6.36 -13.89
CA ALA A 136 -3.61 7.56 -14.54
C ALA A 136 -2.82 8.79 -14.08
N LYS A 137 -2.52 8.88 -12.78
CA LYS A 137 -1.73 10.00 -12.22
C LYS A 137 -0.26 9.97 -12.64
N LEU A 138 0.38 8.80 -12.62
CA LEU A 138 1.82 8.65 -12.91
C LEU A 138 2.16 8.65 -14.40
N PHE A 139 1.20 8.35 -15.28
CA PHE A 139 1.40 8.33 -16.73
C PHE A 139 0.59 9.40 -17.50
N GLY A 140 -0.05 10.33 -16.79
CA GLY A 140 -0.69 11.50 -17.40
C GLY A 140 -2.04 11.24 -18.08
N GLY A 141 -2.84 10.29 -17.58
CA GLY A 141 -4.26 10.11 -17.93
C GLY A 141 -4.57 9.58 -19.35
N ASN A 142 -3.58 9.45 -20.23
CA ASN A 142 -3.78 9.13 -21.66
C ASN A 142 -3.26 7.74 -22.11
N GLN A 143 -3.10 6.77 -21.20
CA GLN A 143 -2.55 5.44 -21.57
C GLN A 143 -3.33 4.24 -20.99
N VAL A 144 -4.47 4.41 -20.31
CA VAL A 144 -5.28 3.27 -19.84
C VAL A 144 -6.48 3.09 -20.78
N GLY A 145 -6.21 2.67 -22.01
CA GLY A 145 -7.28 2.55 -23.01
C GLY A 145 -6.94 1.83 -24.31
N GLU A 146 -5.73 1.31 -24.51
CA GLU A 146 -5.43 0.57 -25.73
C GLU A 146 -4.21 -0.34 -25.53
N LYS A 147 -4.42 -1.54 -25.00
CA LYS A 147 -3.73 -2.79 -25.40
C LYS A 147 -4.56 -4.00 -24.95
N SER A 148 -5.78 -4.11 -25.48
CA SER A 148 -6.36 -5.43 -25.74
C SER A 148 -5.92 -5.86 -27.14
N GLY A 149 -5.19 -6.97 -27.23
CA GLY A 149 -4.96 -7.65 -28.50
C GLY A 149 -3.63 -7.31 -29.17
N LEU A 150 -2.60 -8.09 -28.85
CA LEU A 150 -1.75 -8.80 -29.83
C LEU A 150 -0.54 -9.39 -29.08
N MET A 151 -0.80 -10.48 -28.37
CA MET A 151 0.18 -11.53 -28.14
C MET A 151 -0.54 -12.88 -28.23
N THR A 152 -0.79 -13.32 -29.46
CA THR A 152 -0.74 -14.74 -29.77
C THR A 152 0.62 -14.98 -30.42
N ALA A 153 1.46 -15.70 -29.70
CA ALA A 153 2.71 -16.23 -30.21
C ALA A 153 2.45 -17.33 -31.25
N ASN A 154 3.27 -17.30 -32.30
CA ASN A 154 3.85 -18.41 -33.07
C ASN A 154 2.96 -19.59 -33.50
N ILE A 155 2.73 -19.73 -34.82
CA ILE A 155 3.33 -20.72 -35.76
C ILE A 155 2.92 -20.29 -37.17
#